data_AF-A0A0H4PCQ7-F1
#
_entry.id   AF-A0A0H4PCQ7-F1
#
_cell.length_a   1.000
_cell.length_b   1.000
_cell.length_c   1.000
_cell.angle_alpha   90.00
_cell.angle_beta   90.00
_cell.angle_gamma   90.00
#
_symmetry.space_group_name_H-M   'P 1'
#
loop_
_entity.id
_entity.type
_entity.pdbx_description
1 polymer ?
#
loop_
_entity_poly.entity_id
_entity_poly.type
_entity_poly.pdbx_seq_one_letter_code
_entity_poly.pdbx_strand_id
1 'polypeptide(L)'
;MEEKDSDAPNSAKSHLKDLLPDGEANHLINRFQGYAAIFNGLGIGLFLGLLLGLSVSPVVSGVIGTISSLLAILVGLNEKFLDPIKSLRIGAFGLFSVLGILLGLYIRANDPFSPSLADKVKTFTDIGYTENEARGFVTGFIQSDSTAAIRQANVLYSSALKIQACDFLVYASSETPVPEVFNTFNTAGGIWAQLSSLFKKDLSDKTGAEALLILRDEFCENSTLDGRTIMVEGEITKLNQQSNLEEMTEAFENSNAPWSKIIKKLNTQFNPDERVLVIHSLIKIFNHE
;
A
#
# COMPACT_ATOMS: atom_id res chain seq x y z
N MET A 1 28.94 -75.16 -31.79
CA MET A 1 28.87 -75.87 -30.51
C MET A 1 30.09 -75.41 -29.75
N GLU A 2 30.03 -74.58 -28.72
CA GLU A 2 28.99 -74.31 -27.71
C GLU A 2 28.95 -72.81 -27.35
N GLU A 3 27.78 -72.36 -26.93
CA GLU A 3 27.49 -71.09 -26.25
C GLU A 3 28.02 -71.10 -24.81
N LYS A 4 28.42 -69.91 -24.30
CA LYS A 4 28.40 -69.42 -22.90
C LYS A 4 29.35 -68.22 -22.77
N ASP A 5 29.16 -67.18 -21.98
CA ASP A 5 28.10 -66.64 -21.13
C ASP A 5 28.56 -65.18 -20.90
N SER A 6 27.76 -64.17 -21.22
CA SER A 6 27.13 -63.27 -20.24
C SER A 6 28.01 -62.84 -19.05
N ASP A 7 28.68 -61.68 -19.12
CA ASP A 7 29.06 -60.94 -17.90
C ASP A 7 28.95 -59.42 -18.12
N ALA A 8 27.98 -58.82 -17.42
CA ALA A 8 27.73 -57.39 -17.37
C ALA A 8 28.46 -56.76 -16.15
N PRO A 9 29.01 -55.54 -16.26
CA PRO A 9 29.70 -54.92 -15.14
C PRO A 9 28.72 -54.24 -14.17
N ASN A 10 28.38 -54.93 -13.08
CA ASN A 10 27.80 -54.32 -11.88
C ASN A 10 28.90 -53.66 -11.03
N SER A 11 29.31 -52.43 -11.36
CA SER A 11 30.33 -51.69 -10.58
C SER A 11 30.08 -50.18 -10.59
N ALA A 12 28.93 -49.73 -10.07
CA ALA A 12 28.67 -48.30 -9.90
C ALA A 12 27.91 -47.92 -8.61
N LYS A 13 27.70 -48.86 -7.67
CA LYS A 13 26.92 -48.59 -6.44
C LYS A 13 27.72 -48.60 -5.14
N SER A 14 29.02 -48.88 -5.15
CA SER A 14 29.83 -48.91 -3.91
C SER A 14 30.47 -47.56 -3.55
N HIS A 15 30.77 -46.69 -4.51
CA HIS A 15 31.51 -45.45 -4.24
C HIS A 15 30.66 -44.29 -3.69
N LEU A 16 29.34 -44.41 -3.69
CA LEU A 16 28.42 -43.38 -3.19
C LEU A 16 28.14 -43.53 -1.69
N LYS A 17 28.44 -44.69 -1.11
CA LYS A 17 28.30 -44.94 0.34
C LYS A 17 29.45 -44.33 1.16
N ASP A 18 30.65 -44.23 0.58
CA ASP A 18 31.82 -43.62 1.24
C ASP A 18 31.84 -42.08 1.19
N LEU A 19 30.92 -41.46 0.46
CA LEU A 19 30.77 -39.98 0.41
C LEU A 19 29.70 -39.46 1.37
N LEU A 20 28.97 -40.36 2.03
CA LEU A 20 28.12 -40.01 3.16
C LEU A 20 28.98 -40.24 4.42
N PRO A 21 29.44 -39.17 5.10
CA PRO A 21 30.13 -39.38 6.37
C PRO A 21 29.20 -40.16 7.30
N ASP A 22 29.69 -41.25 7.86
CA ASP A 22 29.04 -42.00 8.93
C ASP A 22 28.89 -41.06 10.13
N GLY A 23 27.85 -40.24 10.08
CA GLY A 23 27.35 -39.43 11.17
C GLY A 23 26.66 -40.31 12.21
N GLU A 24 27.34 -41.35 12.68
CA GLU A 24 26.99 -42.11 13.88
C GLU A 24 27.35 -41.30 15.15
N ALA A 25 27.03 -40.01 15.15
CA ALA A 25 26.79 -39.30 16.39
C ALA A 25 25.37 -39.68 16.83
N ASN A 26 25.27 -40.74 17.62
CA ASN A 26 24.11 -41.06 18.46
C ASN A 26 23.84 -39.91 19.45
N HIS A 27 23.46 -38.74 18.95
CA HIS A 27 22.78 -37.72 19.73
C HIS A 27 21.32 -38.15 19.77
N LEU A 28 21.00 -39.07 20.69
CA LEU A 28 19.67 -39.13 21.26
C LEU A 28 19.36 -37.71 21.71
N ILE A 29 18.58 -36.98 20.89
CA ILE A 29 18.14 -35.64 21.19
C ILE A 29 17.53 -35.72 22.57
N ASN A 30 18.22 -35.13 23.53
CA ASN A 30 17.75 -35.15 24.89
C ASN A 30 16.40 -34.43 24.82
N ARG A 31 15.29 -35.09 25.13
CA ARG A 31 13.94 -34.58 24.81
C ARG A 31 13.76 -33.14 25.28
N PHE A 32 14.40 -32.79 26.41
CA PHE A 32 14.52 -31.44 26.95
C PHE A 32 15.14 -30.40 25.99
N GLN A 33 16.21 -30.73 25.27
CA GLN A 33 16.83 -29.85 24.28
C GLN A 33 15.92 -29.61 23.08
N GLY A 34 15.19 -30.65 22.64
CA GLY A 34 14.17 -30.52 21.59
C GLY A 34 13.04 -29.59 21.99
N TYR A 35 12.48 -29.76 23.20
CA TYR A 35 11.46 -28.87 23.73
C TYR A 35 11.97 -27.43 23.89
N ALA A 36 13.17 -27.24 24.44
CA ALA A 36 13.78 -25.92 24.60
C ALA A 36 13.96 -25.21 23.25
N ALA A 37 14.35 -25.94 22.20
CA ALA A 37 14.47 -25.40 20.84
C ALA A 37 13.11 -24.97 20.26
N ILE A 38 12.05 -25.76 20.46
CA ILE A 38 10.68 -25.42 20.02
C ILE A 38 10.18 -24.17 20.73
N PHE A 39 10.29 -24.11 22.07
CA PHE A 39 9.80 -22.96 22.85
C PHE A 39 10.54 -21.67 22.53
N ASN A 40 11.84 -21.74 22.26
CA ASN A 40 12.63 -20.58 21.85
C ASN A 40 12.19 -20.07 20.47
N GLY A 41 12.03 -20.97 19.50
CA GLY A 41 11.49 -20.61 18.18
C GLY A 41 10.07 -20.04 18.27
N LEU A 42 9.20 -20.65 19.07
CA LEU A 42 7.82 -20.23 19.32
C LEU A 42 7.76 -18.80 19.86
N GLY A 43 8.50 -18.51 20.93
CA GLY A 43 8.45 -17.20 21.59
C GLY A 43 8.88 -16.06 20.67
N ILE A 44 10.02 -16.24 19.98
CA ILE A 44 10.54 -15.22 19.06
C ILE A 44 9.63 -15.09 17.83
N GLY A 45 9.18 -16.20 17.27
CA GLY A 45 8.32 -16.23 16.08
C GLY A 45 6.99 -15.52 16.34
N LEU A 46 6.29 -15.93 17.41
CA LEU A 46 4.99 -15.35 17.76
C LEU A 46 5.11 -13.86 18.09
N PHE A 47 6.14 -13.46 18.84
CA PHE A 47 6.37 -12.05 19.16
C PHE A 47 6.60 -11.19 17.91
N LEU A 48 7.52 -11.62 17.04
CA LEU A 48 7.85 -10.88 15.83
C LEU A 48 6.68 -10.85 14.84
N GLY A 49 6.00 -11.98 14.68
CA GLY A 49 4.80 -12.08 13.84
C GLY A 49 3.67 -11.18 14.33
N LEU A 50 3.43 -11.13 15.64
CA LEU A 50 2.42 -10.26 16.24
C LEU A 50 2.76 -8.78 16.07
N LEU A 51 4.03 -8.39 16.25
CA LEU A 51 4.48 -7.02 15.98
C LEU A 51 4.27 -6.62 14.51
N LEU A 52 4.57 -7.52 13.57
CA LEU A 52 4.30 -7.30 12.15
C LEU A 52 2.80 -7.15 11.87
N GLY A 53 1.97 -8.05 12.40
CA GLY A 53 0.52 -8.01 12.19
C GLY A 53 -0.17 -6.77 12.79
N LEU A 54 0.35 -6.27 13.92
CA LEU A 54 -0.16 -5.05 14.57
C LEU A 54 0.40 -3.76 13.96
N SER A 55 1.50 -3.80 13.21
CA SER A 55 2.10 -2.59 12.66
C SER A 55 1.20 -1.93 11.61
N VAL A 56 0.63 -0.78 11.95
CA VAL A 56 -0.21 0.05 11.07
C VAL A 56 0.64 1.00 10.21
N SER A 57 1.83 1.35 10.68
CA SER A 57 2.68 2.37 10.06
C SER A 57 3.74 1.75 9.12
N PRO A 58 3.86 2.25 7.88
CA PRO A 58 4.92 1.87 6.95
C PRO A 58 6.34 1.97 7.55
N VAL A 59 6.54 2.94 8.45
CA VAL A 59 7.84 3.16 9.12
C VAL A 59 8.19 2.01 10.06
N VAL A 60 7.21 1.48 10.78
CA VAL A 60 7.41 0.37 11.73
C VAL A 60 7.67 -0.94 10.96
N SER A 61 7.01 -1.15 9.83
CA SER A 61 7.27 -2.31 8.96
C SER A 61 8.70 -2.30 8.40
N GLY A 62 9.23 -1.13 8.03
CA GLY A 62 10.62 -1.00 7.56
C GLY A 62 11.64 -1.39 8.63
N VAL A 63 11.44 -0.90 9.86
CA VAL A 63 12.31 -1.22 11.00
C VAL A 63 12.20 -2.71 11.39
N ILE A 64 11.01 -3.29 11.40
CA ILE A 64 10.88 -4.72 11.73
C ILE A 64 11.47 -5.59 10.61
N GLY A 65 11.37 -5.18 9.35
CA GLY A 65 12.00 -5.86 8.23
C GLY A 65 13.53 -5.94 8.35
N THR A 66 14.18 -4.85 8.75
CA THR A 66 15.63 -4.82 8.96
C THR A 66 16.06 -5.63 10.19
N ILE A 67 15.28 -5.60 11.28
CA ILE A 67 15.53 -6.43 12.45
C ILE A 67 15.35 -7.92 12.12
N SER A 68 14.34 -8.26 11.32
CA SER A 68 14.06 -9.63 10.88
C SER A 68 15.17 -10.19 9.98
N SER A 69 15.72 -9.38 9.06
CA SER A 69 16.83 -9.80 8.21
C SER A 69 18.12 -10.02 9.02
N LEU A 70 18.38 -9.16 10.02
CA LEU A 70 19.50 -9.33 10.94
C LEU A 70 19.33 -10.59 11.81
N LEU A 71 18.12 -10.85 12.31
CA LEU A 71 17.78 -12.06 13.06
C LEU A 71 17.93 -13.33 12.21
N ALA A 72 17.53 -13.32 10.94
CA ALA A 72 17.69 -14.46 10.05
C ALA A 72 19.18 -14.84 9.87
N ILE A 73 20.06 -13.84 9.82
CA ILE A 73 21.52 -14.03 9.78
C ILE A 73 22.02 -14.59 11.12
N LEU A 74 21.57 -14.03 12.25
CA LEU A 74 21.98 -14.46 13.59
C LEU A 74 21.45 -15.84 14.01
N VAL A 75 20.30 -16.26 13.47
CA VAL A 75 19.70 -17.59 13.71
C VAL A 75 20.52 -18.70 13.02
N GLY A 76 21.49 -18.35 12.17
CA GLY A 76 22.52 -19.27 11.73
C GLY A 76 22.20 -20.00 10.42
N LEU A 77 21.56 -19.32 9.47
CA LEU A 77 21.45 -19.81 8.08
C LEU A 77 22.82 -19.99 7.37
N ASN A 78 23.93 -19.61 8.02
CA ASN A 78 25.27 -19.60 7.43
C ASN A 78 26.15 -20.81 7.80
N GLU A 79 25.59 -21.89 8.33
CA GLU A 79 26.33 -23.12 8.57
C GLU A 79 26.00 -24.19 7.53
N LYS A 80 27.04 -24.77 6.90
CA LYS A 80 26.93 -25.83 5.87
C LYS A 80 26.32 -27.15 6.39
N PHE A 81 26.04 -27.27 7.68
CA PHE A 81 25.46 -28.46 8.30
C PHE A 81 24.34 -28.06 9.27
N LEU A 82 23.10 -28.43 8.94
CA LEU A 82 21.94 -28.17 9.77
C LEU A 82 21.80 -29.27 10.83
N ASP A 83 22.18 -28.95 12.08
CA ASP A 83 21.82 -29.80 13.22
C ASP A 83 20.30 -29.94 13.32
N PRO A 84 19.76 -31.13 13.63
CA PRO A 84 18.33 -31.36 13.82
C PRO A 84 17.66 -30.38 14.81
N ILE A 85 18.39 -29.98 15.86
CA ILE A 85 17.92 -29.04 16.88
C ILE A 85 17.80 -27.61 16.32
N LYS A 86 18.74 -27.19 15.46
CA LYS A 86 18.69 -25.86 14.81
C LYS A 86 17.55 -25.81 13.79
N SER A 87 17.40 -26.87 13.00
CA SER A 87 16.30 -27.02 12.04
C SER A 87 14.93 -26.96 12.73
N LEU A 88 14.77 -27.66 13.86
CA LEU A 88 13.53 -27.63 14.65
C LEU A 88 13.21 -26.24 15.20
N ARG A 89 14.22 -25.49 15.66
CA ARG A 89 14.05 -24.11 16.13
C ARG A 89 13.60 -23.17 15.01
N ILE A 90 14.23 -23.28 13.83
CA ILE A 90 13.90 -22.46 12.66
C ILE A 90 12.48 -22.77 12.17
N GLY A 91 12.12 -24.06 12.11
CA GLY A 91 10.77 -24.49 11.75
C GLY A 91 9.70 -23.96 12.72
N ALA A 92 9.95 -24.07 14.03
CA ALA A 92 9.05 -23.52 15.04
C ALA A 92 8.93 -21.99 14.90
N PHE A 93 10.04 -21.27 14.72
CA PHE A 93 10.03 -19.83 14.49
C PHE A 93 9.15 -19.43 13.30
N GLY A 94 9.32 -20.08 12.15
CA GLY A 94 8.53 -19.77 10.96
C GLY A 94 7.04 -20.03 11.15
N LEU A 95 6.67 -21.20 11.69
CA LEU A 95 5.27 -21.57 11.92
C LEU A 95 4.57 -20.59 12.88
N PHE A 96 5.22 -20.26 14.00
CA PHE A 96 4.65 -19.37 14.99
C PHE A 96 4.69 -17.90 14.57
N SER A 97 5.60 -17.50 13.67
CA SER A 97 5.56 -16.19 13.03
C SER A 97 4.31 -16.00 12.18
N VAL A 98 3.94 -17.00 11.37
CA VAL A 98 2.69 -16.96 10.59
C VAL A 98 1.47 -16.87 11.50
N LEU A 99 1.41 -17.69 12.55
CA LEU A 99 0.34 -17.63 13.55
C LEU A 99 0.29 -16.26 14.25
N GLY A 100 1.44 -15.69 14.59
CA GLY A 100 1.56 -14.35 15.19
C GLY A 100 1.03 -13.26 14.27
N ILE A 101 1.35 -13.31 12.96
CA ILE A 101 0.83 -12.36 11.96
C ILE A 101 -0.70 -12.47 11.87
N LEU A 102 -1.23 -13.68 11.74
CA LEU A 102 -2.68 -13.89 11.67
C LEU A 102 -3.37 -13.40 12.94
N LEU A 103 -2.79 -13.67 14.11
CA LEU A 103 -3.31 -13.20 15.38
C LEU A 103 -3.24 -11.67 15.51
N GLY A 104 -2.14 -11.05 15.09
CA GLY A 104 -1.97 -9.59 15.07
C GLY A 104 -2.99 -8.92 14.14
N LEU A 105 -3.16 -9.46 12.94
CA LEU A 105 -4.19 -9.01 12.00
C LEU A 105 -5.60 -9.20 12.56
N TYR A 106 -5.87 -10.31 13.25
CA TYR A 106 -7.17 -10.56 13.89
C TYR A 106 -7.46 -9.56 15.01
N ILE A 107 -6.49 -9.29 15.89
CA ILE A 107 -6.62 -8.29 16.96
C ILE A 107 -6.86 -6.92 16.34
N ARG A 108 -6.08 -6.55 15.32
CA ARG A 108 -6.24 -5.28 14.63
C ARG A 108 -7.57 -5.16 13.89
N ALA A 109 -8.08 -6.24 13.31
CA ALA A 109 -9.31 -6.19 12.50
C ALA A 109 -10.59 -6.15 13.35
N ASN A 110 -10.53 -6.66 14.58
CA ASN A 110 -11.69 -6.74 15.46
C ASN A 110 -11.65 -5.74 16.61
N ASP A 111 -10.57 -4.96 16.73
CA ASP A 111 -10.35 -3.95 17.78
C ASP A 111 -10.88 -4.39 19.17
N PRO A 112 -10.49 -5.58 19.68
CA PRO A 112 -11.08 -6.15 20.89
C PRO A 112 -10.78 -5.33 22.16
N PHE A 113 -9.82 -4.41 22.07
CA PHE A 113 -9.44 -3.47 23.13
C PHE A 113 -9.98 -2.05 22.90
N SER A 114 -10.75 -1.81 21.84
CA SER A 114 -11.38 -0.51 21.66
C SER A 114 -12.53 -0.33 22.67
N PRO A 115 -12.64 0.85 23.31
CA PRO A 115 -13.75 1.13 24.20
C PRO A 115 -15.06 1.09 23.42
N SER A 116 -16.09 0.48 24.02
CA SER A 116 -17.38 0.37 23.36
C SER A 116 -17.98 1.77 23.12
N LEU A 117 -18.92 1.86 22.17
CA LEU A 117 -19.64 3.11 21.91
C LEU A 117 -20.33 3.64 23.17
N ALA A 118 -20.81 2.75 24.04
CA ALA A 118 -21.40 3.10 25.32
C ALA A 118 -20.38 3.74 26.26
N ASP A 119 -19.14 3.23 26.30
CA ASP A 119 -18.07 3.79 27.14
C ASP A 119 -17.65 5.18 26.65
N LYS A 120 -17.62 5.39 25.34
CA LYS A 120 -17.34 6.71 24.75
C LYS A 120 -18.43 7.73 25.09
N VAL A 121 -19.71 7.37 24.93
CA VAL A 121 -20.83 8.25 25.30
C VAL A 121 -20.78 8.57 26.80
N LYS A 122 -20.52 7.58 27.65
CA LYS A 122 -20.37 7.76 29.09
C LYS A 122 -19.24 8.74 29.43
N THR A 123 -18.11 8.64 28.73
CA THR A 123 -16.97 9.55 28.95
C THR A 123 -17.35 11.00 28.66
N PHE A 124 -18.11 11.27 27.60
CA PHE A 124 -18.58 12.62 27.29
C PHE A 124 -19.64 13.11 28.27
N THR A 125 -20.55 12.24 28.73
CA THR A 125 -21.52 12.62 29.77
C THR A 125 -20.85 12.92 31.11
N ASP A 126 -19.80 12.19 31.47
CA ASP A 126 -19.05 12.40 32.71
C ASP A 126 -18.28 13.75 32.70
N ILE A 127 -17.95 14.27 31.50
CA ILE A 127 -17.32 15.59 31.32
C ILE A 127 -18.37 16.73 31.33
N GLY A 128 -19.67 16.40 31.38
CA GLY A 128 -20.76 17.37 31.52
C GLY A 128 -21.52 17.68 30.23
N TYR A 129 -21.27 16.95 29.14
CA TYR A 129 -22.09 17.06 27.93
C TYR A 129 -23.44 16.38 28.14
N THR A 130 -24.48 16.91 27.49
CA THR A 130 -25.79 16.25 27.49
C THR A 130 -25.72 14.95 26.69
N GLU A 131 -26.55 13.96 27.04
CA GLU A 131 -26.52 12.64 26.39
C GLU A 131 -26.74 12.74 24.86
N ASN A 132 -27.56 13.69 24.41
CA ASN A 132 -27.82 13.93 22.99
C ASN A 132 -26.62 14.52 22.25
N GLU A 133 -25.90 15.46 22.88
CA GLU A 133 -24.65 16.02 22.31
C GLU A 133 -23.53 14.98 22.28
N ALA A 134 -23.38 14.20 23.36
CA ALA A 134 -22.42 13.11 23.44
C ALA A 134 -22.65 12.06 22.35
N ARG A 135 -23.91 11.67 22.13
CA ARG A 135 -24.28 10.79 21.00
C ARG A 135 -23.96 11.45 19.67
N GLY A 136 -24.29 12.73 19.50
CA GLY A 136 -23.96 13.51 18.30
C GLY A 136 -22.47 13.55 17.98
N PHE A 137 -21.60 13.76 18.97
CA PHE A 137 -20.15 13.72 18.79
C PHE A 137 -19.67 12.32 18.40
N VAL A 138 -20.11 11.28 19.10
CA VAL A 138 -19.71 9.90 18.80
C VAL A 138 -20.20 9.47 17.40
N THR A 139 -21.42 9.82 17.01
CA THR A 139 -21.96 9.49 15.67
C THR A 139 -21.36 10.36 14.57
N GLY A 140 -21.02 11.61 14.86
CA GLY A 140 -20.30 12.50 13.94
C GLY A 140 -18.90 11.97 13.64
N PHE A 141 -18.20 11.47 14.67
CA PHE A 141 -16.95 10.74 14.50
C PHE A 141 -17.14 9.50 13.61
N ILE A 142 -18.19 8.70 13.82
CA ILE A 142 -18.48 7.53 12.96
C ILE A 142 -18.75 7.97 11.53
N GLN A 143 -19.49 9.06 11.26
CA GLN A 143 -19.68 9.56 9.89
C GLN A 143 -18.37 10.04 9.25
N SER A 144 -17.48 10.66 10.01
CA SER A 144 -16.15 11.06 9.52
C SER A 144 -15.19 9.86 9.33
N ASP A 145 -15.31 8.81 10.14
CA ASP A 145 -14.49 7.61 10.04
C ASP A 145 -15.02 6.63 8.97
N SER A 146 -16.34 6.50 8.82
CA SER A 146 -16.96 5.62 7.82
C SER A 146 -16.91 6.19 6.40
N THR A 147 -16.62 7.49 6.24
CA THR A 147 -16.26 8.09 4.94
C THR A 147 -14.75 8.04 4.65
N ALA A 148 -13.91 7.55 5.59
CA ALA A 148 -12.45 7.54 5.44
C ALA A 148 -11.74 6.22 5.80
N ALA A 149 -12.39 5.25 6.43
CA ALA A 149 -11.83 3.92 6.68
C ALA A 149 -11.96 3.00 5.45
N ILE A 150 -11.47 3.49 4.30
CA ILE A 150 -11.11 2.59 3.21
C ILE A 150 -9.83 1.91 3.66
N ARG A 151 -9.99 0.64 4.09
CA ARG A 151 -8.87 -0.28 4.25
C ARG A 151 -8.01 -0.18 2.99
N GLN A 152 -6.82 0.39 3.11
CA GLN A 152 -5.77 0.32 2.10
C GLN A 152 -5.33 -1.15 1.98
N ALA A 153 -6.17 -1.93 1.31
CA ALA A 153 -5.94 -3.31 0.96
C ALA A 153 -6.67 -3.54 -0.35
N ASN A 154 -6.13 -2.94 -1.42
CA ASN A 154 -6.09 -3.52 -2.76
C ASN A 154 -5.19 -2.64 -3.65
N VAL A 155 -3.91 -3.02 -3.68
CA VAL A 155 -2.85 -2.53 -4.60
C VAL A 155 -3.06 -3.06 -6.03
N LEU A 156 -4.28 -3.47 -6.37
CA LEU A 156 -4.60 -4.12 -7.62
C LEU A 156 -5.90 -3.52 -8.15
N TYR A 157 -5.74 -2.61 -9.11
CA TYR A 157 -6.76 -2.13 -10.04
C TYR A 157 -7.72 -1.05 -9.52
N SER A 158 -7.19 0.18 -9.42
CA SER A 158 -7.76 1.44 -9.94
C SER A 158 -7.23 2.61 -9.10
N SER A 159 -6.56 3.57 -9.74
CA SER A 159 -6.15 4.83 -9.10
C SER A 159 -7.40 5.68 -8.87
N ALA A 160 -8.00 5.47 -7.70
CA ALA A 160 -9.13 6.24 -7.21
C ALA A 160 -8.60 7.59 -6.68
N LEU A 161 -8.83 8.67 -7.43
CA LEU A 161 -8.43 10.02 -7.04
C LEU A 161 -9.41 10.56 -6.00
N LYS A 162 -8.93 10.87 -4.80
CA LYS A 162 -9.74 11.50 -3.76
C LYS A 162 -9.65 13.01 -3.89
N ILE A 163 -10.74 13.65 -4.31
CA ILE A 163 -10.84 15.10 -4.39
C ILE A 163 -11.32 15.65 -3.04
N GLN A 164 -10.52 16.55 -2.47
CA GLN A 164 -10.79 17.21 -1.19
C GLN A 164 -10.58 18.73 -1.32
N ALA A 165 -11.01 19.49 -0.30
CA ALA A 165 -10.77 20.93 -0.17
C ALA A 165 -11.34 21.77 -1.34
N CYS A 166 -12.46 21.33 -1.93
CA CYS A 166 -13.14 22.10 -2.98
C CYS A 166 -13.67 23.43 -2.43
N ASP A 167 -14.07 23.47 -1.15
CA ASP A 167 -14.48 24.66 -0.40
C ASP A 167 -13.37 25.72 -0.34
N PHE A 168 -12.13 25.29 -0.11
CA PHE A 168 -10.96 26.16 -0.05
C PHE A 168 -10.54 26.64 -1.45
N LEU A 169 -10.67 25.80 -2.47
CA LEU A 169 -10.26 26.15 -3.84
C LEU A 169 -11.20 27.15 -4.53
N VAL A 170 -12.38 27.46 -3.97
CA VAL A 170 -13.28 28.51 -4.47
C VAL A 170 -12.63 29.90 -4.49
N TYR A 171 -11.64 30.14 -3.62
CA TYR A 171 -10.96 31.43 -3.52
C TYR A 171 -9.96 31.72 -4.65
N ALA A 172 -9.53 30.71 -5.39
CA ALA A 172 -8.76 30.92 -6.60
C ALA A 172 -9.72 31.31 -7.75
N SER A 173 -9.32 32.16 -8.67
CA SER A 173 -10.11 32.46 -9.87
C SER A 173 -9.18 32.89 -10.99
N SER A 174 -9.74 33.15 -12.18
CA SER A 174 -8.99 33.74 -13.29
C SER A 174 -8.48 35.16 -12.99
N GLU A 175 -9.01 35.82 -11.95
CA GLU A 175 -8.56 37.14 -11.49
C GLU A 175 -7.44 37.05 -10.45
N THR A 176 -7.27 35.88 -9.81
CA THR A 176 -6.22 35.65 -8.82
C THR A 176 -4.84 35.68 -9.49
N PRO A 177 -3.85 36.39 -8.92
CA PRO A 177 -2.49 36.36 -9.41
C PRO A 177 -1.95 34.93 -9.55
N VAL A 178 -1.28 34.63 -10.67
CA VAL A 178 -0.77 33.29 -11.00
C VAL A 178 0.02 32.62 -9.85
N PRO A 179 0.94 33.30 -9.14
CA PRO A 179 1.64 32.70 -8.01
C PRO A 179 0.71 32.31 -6.84
N GLU A 180 -0.35 33.08 -6.61
CA GLU A 180 -1.33 32.82 -5.56
C GLU A 180 -2.22 31.62 -5.91
N VAL A 181 -2.53 31.41 -7.19
CA VAL A 181 -3.22 30.19 -7.65
C VAL A 181 -2.39 28.96 -7.26
N PHE A 182 -1.11 28.89 -7.65
CA PHE A 182 -0.26 27.75 -7.29
C PHE A 182 -0.14 27.54 -5.78
N ASN A 183 0.01 28.62 -5.00
CA ASN A 183 0.10 28.55 -3.54
C ASN A 183 -1.21 28.04 -2.92
N THR A 184 -2.37 28.45 -3.44
CA THR A 184 -3.68 27.99 -2.97
C THR A 184 -3.83 26.49 -3.20
N PHE A 185 -3.52 26.00 -4.41
CA PHE A 185 -3.57 24.56 -4.71
C PHE A 185 -2.53 23.75 -3.93
N ASN A 186 -1.35 24.31 -3.67
CA ASN A 186 -0.34 23.67 -2.82
C ASN A 186 -0.78 23.58 -1.36
N THR A 187 -1.47 24.60 -0.85
CA THR A 187 -2.01 24.65 0.51
C THR A 187 -3.19 23.69 0.70
N ALA A 188 -4.00 23.47 -0.35
CA ALA A 188 -5.09 22.48 -0.35
C ALA A 188 -4.58 21.04 -0.12
N GLY A 189 -3.32 20.74 -0.42
CA GLY A 189 -2.70 19.44 -0.17
C GLY A 189 -3.19 18.34 -1.11
N GLY A 190 -2.90 17.08 -0.76
CA GLY A 190 -3.34 15.90 -1.51
C GLY A 190 -2.95 15.93 -2.99
N ILE A 191 -3.90 15.57 -3.86
CA ILE A 191 -3.71 15.58 -5.32
C ILE A 191 -3.48 16.99 -5.89
N TRP A 192 -4.04 18.03 -5.25
CA TRP A 192 -3.92 19.41 -5.71
C TRP A 192 -2.50 19.95 -5.55
N ALA A 193 -1.82 19.60 -4.46
CA ALA A 193 -0.42 19.96 -4.27
C ALA A 193 0.49 19.26 -5.28
N GLN A 194 0.22 17.98 -5.59
CA GLN A 194 0.95 17.25 -6.61
C GLN A 194 0.75 17.88 -8.00
N LEU A 195 -0.51 18.14 -8.40
CA LEU A 195 -0.85 18.84 -9.64
C LEU A 195 -0.16 20.19 -9.74
N SER A 196 -0.23 21.01 -8.68
CA SER A 196 0.40 22.32 -8.61
C SER A 196 1.92 22.24 -8.82
N SER A 197 2.58 21.32 -8.12
CA SER A 197 4.03 21.14 -8.23
C SER A 197 4.48 20.67 -9.60
N LEU A 198 3.72 19.75 -10.22
CA LEU A 198 4.05 19.20 -11.52
C LEU A 198 3.77 20.21 -12.63
N PHE A 199 2.63 20.92 -12.56
CA PHE A 199 2.28 21.90 -13.59
C PHE A 199 3.24 23.08 -13.56
N LYS A 200 3.66 23.54 -12.39
CA LYS A 200 4.68 24.59 -12.26
C LYS A 200 6.05 24.18 -12.85
N LYS A 201 6.34 22.88 -12.91
CA LYS A 201 7.60 22.35 -13.45
C LYS A 201 7.55 22.16 -14.96
N ASP A 202 6.45 21.63 -15.47
CA ASP A 202 6.35 21.14 -16.84
C ASP A 202 5.64 22.12 -17.80
N LEU A 203 4.88 23.09 -17.28
CA LEU A 203 4.09 24.06 -18.05
C LEU A 203 4.56 25.50 -17.78
N SER A 204 4.14 26.42 -18.64
CA SER A 204 4.28 27.85 -18.35
C SER A 204 3.40 28.23 -17.15
N ASP A 205 3.83 29.21 -16.35
CA ASP A 205 3.10 29.64 -15.15
C ASP A 205 1.62 29.96 -15.46
N LYS A 206 1.35 30.64 -16.58
CA LYS A 206 0.00 31.00 -17.00
C LYS A 206 -0.82 29.77 -17.40
N THR A 207 -0.28 28.94 -18.29
CA THR A 207 -0.96 27.72 -18.78
C THR A 207 -1.24 26.75 -17.62
N GLY A 208 -0.28 26.59 -16.71
CA GLY A 208 -0.43 25.74 -15.52
C GLY A 208 -1.52 26.23 -14.57
N ALA A 209 -1.57 27.54 -14.29
CA ALA A 209 -2.63 28.11 -13.44
C ALA A 209 -4.02 27.97 -14.07
N GLU A 210 -4.17 28.26 -15.37
CA GLU A 210 -5.44 28.09 -16.09
C GLU A 210 -5.88 26.62 -16.10
N ALA A 211 -4.95 25.68 -16.32
CA ALA A 211 -5.25 24.26 -16.30
C ALA A 211 -5.70 23.77 -14.91
N LEU A 212 -5.06 24.24 -13.83
CA LEU A 212 -5.49 23.95 -12.45
C LEU A 212 -6.92 24.43 -12.18
N LEU A 213 -7.25 25.64 -12.64
CA LEU A 213 -8.59 26.21 -12.45
C LEU A 213 -9.65 25.40 -13.20
N ILE A 214 -9.37 24.98 -14.45
CA ILE A 214 -10.29 24.11 -15.22
C ILE A 214 -10.51 22.78 -14.50
N LEU A 215 -9.43 22.14 -14.02
CA LEU A 215 -9.53 20.88 -13.30
C LEU A 215 -10.36 21.04 -12.03
N ARG A 216 -10.11 22.08 -11.25
CA ARG A 216 -10.94 22.41 -10.09
C ARG A 216 -12.40 22.59 -10.47
N ASP A 217 -12.71 23.42 -11.46
CA ASP A 217 -14.09 23.71 -11.82
C ASP A 217 -14.84 22.44 -12.19
N GLU A 218 -14.22 21.55 -12.96
CA GLU A 218 -14.85 20.28 -13.37
C GLU A 218 -14.93 19.25 -12.25
N PHE A 219 -13.90 19.16 -11.40
CA PHE A 219 -13.93 18.25 -10.27
C PHE A 219 -14.87 18.71 -9.14
N CYS A 220 -15.06 20.02 -9.00
CA CYS A 220 -15.87 20.63 -7.94
C CYS A 220 -17.27 21.11 -8.38
N GLU A 221 -17.65 21.03 -9.68
CA GLU A 221 -18.90 21.60 -10.24
C GLU A 221 -20.20 21.15 -9.53
N ASN A 222 -20.19 20.00 -8.83
CA ASN A 222 -21.38 19.44 -8.17
C ASN A 222 -21.10 18.90 -6.76
N SER A 223 -19.96 19.22 -6.17
CA SER A 223 -19.58 18.71 -4.85
C SER A 223 -20.13 19.62 -3.76
N THR A 224 -21.35 19.31 -3.29
CA THR A 224 -21.84 19.78 -1.98
C THR A 224 -21.27 18.96 -0.82
N LEU A 225 -20.48 17.92 -1.11
CA LEU A 225 -19.90 17.00 -0.13
C LEU A 225 -18.42 16.81 -0.43
N ASP A 226 -17.58 17.15 0.55
CA ASP A 226 -16.14 16.87 0.54
C ASP A 226 -15.85 15.37 0.44
N GLY A 227 -14.82 15.00 -0.33
CA GLY A 227 -14.28 13.64 -0.34
C GLY A 227 -14.79 12.72 -1.45
N ARG A 228 -15.24 13.27 -2.59
CA ARG A 228 -15.61 12.44 -3.75
C ARG A 228 -14.39 11.68 -4.28
N THR A 229 -14.57 10.40 -4.53
CA THR A 229 -13.61 9.57 -5.25
C THR A 229 -13.96 9.56 -6.73
N ILE A 230 -12.98 9.88 -7.56
CA ILE A 230 -13.07 9.83 -9.01
C ILE A 230 -12.25 8.66 -9.49
N MET A 231 -12.91 7.74 -10.19
CA MET A 231 -12.24 6.58 -10.76
C MET A 231 -11.55 7.01 -12.06
N VAL A 232 -10.25 6.73 -12.16
CA VAL A 232 -9.54 6.80 -13.44
C VAL A 232 -9.86 5.52 -14.19
N GLU A 233 -10.47 5.65 -15.37
CA GLU A 233 -10.84 4.50 -16.17
C GLU A 233 -9.62 3.80 -16.79
N GLY A 234 -9.76 2.50 -17.05
CA GLY A 234 -8.69 1.65 -17.54
C GLY A 234 -8.04 2.16 -18.83
N GLU A 235 -8.80 2.78 -19.73
CA GLU A 235 -8.25 3.33 -20.98
C GLU A 235 -7.26 4.47 -20.74
N ILE A 236 -7.53 5.35 -19.75
CA ILE A 236 -6.60 6.43 -19.38
C ILE A 236 -5.32 5.85 -18.76
N THR A 237 -5.44 4.80 -17.94
CA THR A 237 -4.28 4.16 -17.30
C THR A 237 -3.36 3.41 -18.28
N LYS A 238 -3.85 3.09 -19.48
CA LYS A 238 -3.02 2.47 -20.53
C LYS A 238 -2.18 3.50 -21.29
N LEU A 239 -2.49 4.79 -21.16
CA LEU A 239 -1.76 5.85 -21.84
C LEU A 239 -0.35 6.00 -21.22
N ASN A 240 0.61 6.27 -22.09
CA ASN A 240 1.98 6.58 -21.70
C ASN A 240 2.43 7.91 -22.32
N GLN A 241 3.63 8.37 -21.97
CA GLN A 241 4.16 9.65 -22.47
C GLN A 241 4.48 9.67 -23.98
N GLN A 242 4.37 8.53 -24.67
CA GLN A 242 4.62 8.36 -26.09
C GLN A 242 3.34 8.26 -26.92
N SER A 243 2.17 8.15 -26.28
CA SER A 243 0.89 8.15 -26.99
C SER A 243 0.69 9.47 -27.74
N ASN A 244 0.00 9.41 -28.88
CA ASN A 244 -0.25 10.62 -29.65
C ASN A 244 -1.44 11.42 -29.06
N LEU A 245 -1.56 12.70 -29.43
CA LEU A 245 -2.61 13.58 -28.89
C LEU A 245 -4.03 13.06 -29.20
N GLU A 246 -4.23 12.43 -30.35
CA GLU A 246 -5.53 11.91 -30.80
C GLU A 246 -5.97 10.74 -29.92
N GLU A 247 -5.09 9.76 -29.70
CA GLU A 247 -5.29 8.61 -28.79
C GLU A 247 -5.59 9.07 -27.36
N MET A 248 -4.83 10.06 -26.88
CA MET A 248 -5.06 10.62 -25.55
C MET A 248 -6.43 11.30 -25.48
N THR A 249 -6.75 12.16 -26.45
CA THR A 249 -8.03 12.89 -26.48
C THR A 249 -9.20 11.91 -26.54
N GLU A 250 -9.12 10.90 -27.40
CA GLU A 250 -10.14 9.86 -27.55
C GLU A 250 -10.35 9.08 -26.25
N ALA A 251 -9.29 8.70 -25.54
CA ALA A 251 -9.39 8.01 -24.25
C ALA A 251 -10.07 8.86 -23.16
N PHE A 252 -9.79 10.18 -23.12
CA PHE A 252 -10.45 11.11 -22.18
C PHE A 252 -11.89 11.45 -22.60
N GLU A 253 -12.20 11.46 -23.90
CA GLU A 253 -13.56 11.72 -24.40
C GLU A 253 -14.49 10.53 -24.20
N ASN A 254 -13.98 9.31 -24.37
CA ASN A 254 -14.72 8.06 -24.19
C ASN A 254 -14.95 7.70 -22.71
N SER A 255 -14.26 8.37 -21.78
CA SER A 255 -14.40 8.12 -20.35
C SER A 255 -15.53 8.92 -19.70
N ASN A 256 -16.06 8.39 -18.61
CA ASN A 256 -17.17 9.01 -17.90
C ASN A 256 -16.79 10.38 -17.31
N ALA A 257 -17.80 11.21 -17.05
CA ALA A 257 -17.62 12.50 -16.41
C ALA A 257 -16.86 12.33 -15.07
N PRO A 258 -15.89 13.22 -14.77
CA PRO A 258 -15.69 14.54 -15.37
C PRO A 258 -14.68 14.61 -16.54
N TRP A 259 -14.02 13.51 -16.91
CA TRP A 259 -12.92 13.50 -17.87
C TRP A 259 -13.27 14.07 -19.25
N SER A 260 -14.41 13.64 -19.78
CA SER A 260 -14.93 14.12 -21.07
C SER A 260 -15.31 15.61 -21.07
N LYS A 261 -15.60 16.20 -19.91
CA LYS A 261 -15.82 17.66 -19.81
C LYS A 261 -14.51 18.43 -19.71
N ILE A 262 -13.56 17.91 -18.93
CA ILE A 262 -12.21 18.48 -18.79
C ILE A 262 -11.57 18.61 -20.17
N ILE A 263 -11.56 17.52 -20.96
CA ILE A 263 -10.91 17.54 -22.29
C ILE A 263 -11.60 18.52 -23.24
N LYS A 264 -12.92 18.65 -23.20
CA LYS A 264 -13.66 19.65 -24.00
C LYS A 264 -13.25 21.07 -23.62
N LYS A 265 -13.13 21.39 -22.33
CA LYS A 265 -12.65 22.71 -21.88
C LYS A 265 -11.20 22.95 -22.29
N LEU A 266 -10.32 21.97 -22.13
CA LEU A 266 -8.92 22.08 -22.58
C LEU A 266 -8.84 22.33 -24.09
N ASN A 267 -9.68 21.66 -24.89
CA ASN A 267 -9.76 21.84 -26.35
C ASN A 267 -10.20 23.25 -26.76
N THR A 268 -10.99 23.93 -25.94
CA THR A 268 -11.45 25.30 -26.23
C THR A 268 -10.49 26.38 -25.77
N GLN A 269 -9.72 26.15 -24.71
CA GLN A 269 -8.91 27.19 -24.05
C GLN A 269 -7.43 27.15 -24.44
N PHE A 270 -6.90 25.99 -24.80
CA PHE A 270 -5.46 25.82 -25.03
C PHE A 270 -5.12 25.48 -26.48
N ASN A 271 -3.92 25.89 -26.89
CA ASN A 271 -3.36 25.50 -28.17
C ASN A 271 -3.00 24.00 -28.18
N PRO A 272 -2.91 23.34 -29.35
CA PRO A 272 -2.55 21.92 -29.45
C PRO A 272 -1.31 21.52 -28.65
N ASP A 273 -0.23 22.31 -28.73
CA ASP A 273 1.02 22.01 -28.04
C ASP A 273 0.90 22.10 -26.51
N GLU A 274 0.15 23.08 -26.01
CA GLU A 274 -0.12 23.24 -24.58
C GLU A 274 -1.01 22.11 -24.05
N ARG A 275 -2.02 21.68 -24.82
CA ARG A 275 -2.88 20.55 -24.47
C ARG A 275 -2.09 19.27 -24.26
N VAL A 276 -1.13 18.98 -25.14
CA VAL A 276 -0.24 17.82 -25.01
C VAL A 276 0.49 17.86 -23.67
N LEU A 277 1.07 19.01 -23.32
CA LEU A 277 1.81 19.17 -22.06
C LEU A 277 0.91 19.01 -20.82
N VAL A 278 -0.31 19.55 -20.84
CA VAL A 278 -1.27 19.41 -19.73
C VAL A 278 -1.69 17.95 -19.57
N ILE A 279 -2.06 17.27 -20.66
CA ILE A 279 -2.50 15.87 -20.63
C ILE A 279 -1.35 14.95 -20.20
N HIS A 280 -0.13 15.18 -20.71
CA HIS A 280 1.06 14.43 -20.27
C HIS A 280 1.32 14.58 -18.77
N SER A 281 1.15 15.80 -18.25
CA SER A 281 1.31 16.07 -16.81
C SER A 281 0.25 15.35 -15.99
N LEU A 282 -1.00 15.29 -16.46
CA LEU A 282 -2.06 14.50 -15.81
C LEU A 282 -1.74 13.01 -15.79
N ILE A 283 -1.32 12.45 -16.94
CA ILE A 283 -0.95 11.03 -17.05
C ILE A 283 0.22 10.68 -16.10
N LYS A 284 1.22 11.56 -15.97
CA LYS A 284 2.32 11.36 -15.02
C LYS A 284 1.83 11.18 -13.59
N ILE A 285 0.82 11.95 -13.18
CA ILE A 285 0.26 11.85 -11.83
C ILE A 285 -0.49 10.53 -11.66
N PHE A 286 -1.30 10.14 -12.64
CA PHE A 286 -2.08 8.90 -12.56
C PHE A 286 -1.23 7.63 -12.59
N ASN A 287 -0.04 7.69 -13.17
CA ASN A 287 0.91 6.57 -13.22
C ASN A 287 1.89 6.53 -12.03
N HIS A 288 1.95 7.59 -11.21
CA HIS A 288 2.81 7.66 -10.03
C HIS A 288 2.10 7.30 -8.71
N GLU A 289 0.78 7.07 -8.74
CA GLU A 289 -0.02 6.51 -7.64
C GLU A 289 -0.27 5.00 -7.81
#